data_AF-A0A1X7GNC0-F1
#
_entry.id   AF-A0A1X7GNC0-F1
#
_cell.length_a   1.000
_cell.length_b   1.000
_cell.length_c   1.000
_cell.angle_alpha   90.00
_cell.angle_beta   90.00
_cell.angle_gamma   90.00
#
_symmetry.space_group_name_H-M   'P 1'
#
loop_
_entity.id
_entity.type
_entity.pdbx_description
1 polymer ?
#
loop_
_entity_poly.entity_id
_entity_poly.type
_entity_poly.pdbx_seq_one_letter_code
_entity_poly.pdbx_strand_id
1 'polypeptide(L)' 'MGLRMICAGILLALLSGCATNGAGTEGGCAAFRPIYISRADVFTDGTAEQLMAHNLTGASLCGWIYTR' A
#
# COMPACT_ATOMS: atom_id res chain seq x y z
N MET A 1 -7.96 -34.04 -12.22
CA MET A 1 -6.94 -32.97 -12.24
C MET A 1 -5.75 -33.46 -11.43
N GLY A 2 -4.67 -33.94 -12.06
CA GLY A 2 -3.58 -34.65 -11.35
C GLY A 2 -2.68 -33.76 -10.49
N LEU A 3 -1.94 -34.34 -9.55
CA LEU A 3 -0.99 -33.65 -8.66
C LEU A 3 -0.02 -32.72 -9.43
N ARG A 4 0.44 -33.14 -10.62
CA ARG A 4 1.31 -32.34 -11.49
C ARG A 4 0.63 -31.06 -12.00
N MET A 5 -0.68 -31.11 -12.26
CA MET A 5 -1.47 -29.95 -12.70
C MET A 5 -1.69 -28.96 -11.53
N ILE A 6 -1.83 -29.48 -10.30
CA ILE A 6 -1.95 -28.65 -9.10
C ILE A 6 -0.63 -27.95 -8.80
N CYS A 7 0.51 -28.65 -8.85
CA CYS A 7 1.83 -28.04 -8.66
C CYS A 7 2.12 -26.98 -9.73
N ALA A 8 1.79 -27.25 -11.00
CA ALA A 8 1.95 -26.28 -12.07
C ALA A 8 1.09 -25.02 -11.85
N GLY A 9 -0.16 -25.19 -11.39
CA GLY A 9 -1.05 -24.07 -11.06
C GLY A 9 -0.54 -23.21 -9.89
N ILE A 10 -0.01 -23.84 -8.83
CA ILE A 10 0.56 -23.14 -7.67
C ILE A 10 1.82 -22.36 -8.08
N LEU A 11 2.70 -22.98 -8.85
CA LEU A 11 3.93 -22.32 -9.34
C LEU A 11 3.60 -21.09 -10.20
N LEU A 12 2.61 -21.18 -11.08
CA LEU A 12 2.13 -20.05 -11.90
C LEU A 12 1.55 -18.91 -11.05
N ALA A 13 0.81 -19.22 -9.97
CA ALA A 13 0.26 -18.21 -9.07
C ALA A 13 1.35 -17.46 -8.31
N LEU A 14 2.40 -18.15 -7.83
CA LEU A 14 3.51 -17.56 -7.09
C LEU A 14 4.36 -16.60 -7.95
N LEU A 15 4.42 -16.82 -9.26
CA LEU A 15 5.15 -15.96 -10.21
C LEU A 15 4.45 -14.60 -10.47
N SER A 16 3.18 -14.44 -10.10
CA SER A 16 2.43 -13.18 -10.28
C SER A 16 2.74 -12.11 -9.21
N GLY A 17 3.50 -12.46 -8.16
CA GLY A 17 3.83 -11.55 -7.07
C GLY A 17 4.68 -10.33 -7.46
N CYS A 18 5.40 -10.36 -8.59
CA CYS A 18 6.10 -9.17 -9.12
C CYS A 18 5.21 -8.32 -10.04
N ALA A 19 4.08 -8.84 -10.53
CA ALA A 19 3.16 -8.09 -11.38
C ALA A 19 2.19 -7.19 -10.59
N THR A 20 2.16 -7.30 -9.26
CA THR A 20 1.35 -6.43 -8.40
C THR A 20 1.96 -5.03 -8.26
N ASN A 21 3.24 -4.85 -8.57
CA ASN A 21 3.91 -3.55 -8.66
C ASN A 21 3.37 -2.83 -9.92
N GLY A 22 2.31 -2.04 -9.77
CA GLY A 22 1.58 -1.41 -10.88
C GLY A 22 0.08 -1.28 -10.57
N ALA A 23 -0.80 -1.56 -11.54
CA ALA A 23 -2.26 -1.37 -11.42
C ALA A 23 -2.90 -2.02 -10.17
N GLY A 24 -2.35 -3.14 -9.70
CA GLY A 24 -2.80 -3.81 -8.47
C GLY A 24 -2.46 -3.04 -7.19
N THR A 25 -1.26 -2.46 -7.11
CA THR A 25 -0.87 -1.53 -6.03
C THR A 25 -1.45 -0.13 -6.19
N GLU A 26 -1.73 0.32 -7.41
CA GLU A 26 -2.33 1.64 -7.68
C GLU A 26 -3.70 1.77 -7.02
N GLY A 27 -4.53 0.72 -7.06
CA GLY A 27 -5.80 0.70 -6.33
C GLY A 27 -5.64 0.87 -4.82
N GLY A 28 -4.62 0.23 -4.24
CA GLY A 28 -4.28 0.41 -2.82
C GLY A 28 -3.77 1.82 -2.52
N CYS A 29 -2.81 2.31 -3.31
CA CYS A 29 -2.27 3.66 -3.16
C CYS A 29 -3.33 4.76 -3.34
N ALA A 30 -4.33 4.53 -4.19
CA ALA A 30 -5.46 5.44 -4.38
C ALA A 30 -6.49 5.36 -3.25
N ALA A 31 -6.70 4.19 -2.64
CA ALA A 31 -7.61 4.04 -1.51
C ALA A 31 -7.06 4.66 -0.21
N PHE A 32 -5.74 4.60 -0.02
CA PHE A 32 -5.07 5.02 1.21
C PHE A 32 -4.33 6.37 1.09
N ARG A 33 -4.87 7.35 0.37
CA ARG A 33 -4.24 8.65 0.05
C ARG A 33 -3.64 9.37 1.27
N PRO A 34 -2.67 10.29 1.09
CA PRO A 34 -2.07 11.05 2.19
C PRO A 34 -3.10 11.72 3.08
N ILE A 35 -2.88 11.65 4.39
CA ILE A 35 -3.74 12.29 5.38
C ILE A 35 -3.17 13.66 5.73
N TYR A 36 -3.99 14.69 5.52
CA TYR A 36 -3.67 16.08 5.85
C TYR A 36 -4.38 16.48 7.14
N ILE A 37 -3.70 17.31 7.93
CA ILE A 37 -4.21 17.80 9.21
C ILE A 37 -4.64 19.26 9.12
N SER A 38 -5.64 19.62 9.91
CA SER A 38 -6.13 20.99 10.09
C SER A 38 -5.78 21.51 11.48
N ARG A 39 -5.94 22.83 11.69
CA ARG A 39 -5.79 23.42 13.03
C ARG A 39 -6.89 22.99 14.02
N ALA A 40 -8.01 22.47 13.52
CA ALA A 40 -9.14 22.05 14.34
C ALA A 40 -9.01 20.60 14.83
N ASP A 41 -8.05 19.85 14.30
CA ASP A 41 -7.88 18.45 14.66
C ASP A 41 -7.22 18.32 16.04
N VAL A 42 -7.67 17.35 16.83
CA VAL A 42 -7.10 17.05 18.15
C VAL A 42 -6.34 15.74 18.05
N PHE A 43 -5.04 15.78 18.34
CA PHE A 43 -4.17 14.61 18.31
C PHE A 43 -3.49 14.38 19.64
N THR A 44 -3.30 13.11 19.97
CA THR A 44 -2.26 12.69 20.92
C THR A 44 -0.94 12.52 20.17
N ASP A 45 0.18 12.55 20.88
CA ASP A 45 1.50 12.30 20.28
C ASP A 45 1.53 10.97 19.51
N GLY A 46 0.93 9.92 20.07
CA GLY A 46 0.85 8.61 19.41
C GLY A 46 0.05 8.62 18.10
N THR A 47 -1.02 9.41 18.01
CA THR A 47 -1.77 9.57 16.75
C THR A 47 -0.93 10.32 15.70
N ALA A 48 -0.18 11.33 16.12
CA ALA A 48 0.71 12.07 15.22
C ALA A 48 1.82 11.18 14.65
N GLU A 49 2.42 10.32 15.48
CA GLU A 49 3.42 9.34 15.05
C GLU A 49 2.88 8.35 14.03
N GLN A 50 1.67 7.81 14.27
CA GLN A 50 1.02 6.89 13.33
C GLN A 50 0.74 7.54 11.98
N LEU A 51 0.29 8.79 11.97
CA LEU A 51 0.00 9.53 10.75
C LEU A 51 1.27 9.83 9.95
N MET A 52 2.35 10.20 10.64
CA MET A 52 3.67 10.37 10.05
C MET A 52 4.14 9.07 9.40
N ALA A 53 4.09 7.96 10.13
CA ALA A 53 4.51 6.65 9.62
C ALA A 53 3.70 6.22 8.39
N HIS A 54 2.38 6.44 8.41
CA HIS A 54 1.50 6.16 7.28
C HIS A 54 1.89 6.95 6.03
N ASN A 55 2.00 8.28 6.14
CA ASN A 55 2.29 9.13 4.99
C ASN A 55 3.71 8.90 4.44
N LEU A 56 4.71 8.67 5.31
CA LEU A 56 6.08 8.34 4.88
C LEU A 56 6.13 6.99 4.16
N THR A 57 5.37 6.01 4.63
CA THR A 57 5.27 4.70 3.98
C THR A 57 4.70 4.85 2.57
N GLY A 58 3.62 5.60 2.39
CA GLY A 58 3.09 5.82 1.05
C GLY A 58 3.91 6.77 0.18
N ALA A 59 4.68 7.69 0.75
CA ALA A 59 5.69 8.44 -0.02
C ALA A 59 6.74 7.48 -0.62
N SER A 60 7.19 6.49 0.16
CA SER A 60 8.15 5.47 -0.27
C SER A 60 7.56 4.47 -1.28
N LEU A 61 6.38 3.91 -0.98
CA LEU A 61 5.78 2.83 -1.77
C LEU A 61 4.92 3.32 -2.94
N CYS A 62 4.27 4.47 -2.80
CA CYS A 62 3.25 4.98 -3.71
C CYS A 62 3.65 6.32 -4.37
N GLY A 63 4.80 6.89 -4.05
CA GLY A 63 5.26 8.17 -4.60
C GLY A 63 4.40 9.36 -4.20
N TRP A 64 3.67 9.27 -3.08
CA TRP A 64 2.85 10.39 -2.61
C TRP A 64 3.69 11.63 -2.32
N ILE A 65 3.20 12.77 -2.78
CA ILE A 65 3.81 14.09 -2.58
C ILE A 65 2.95 14.91 -1.63
N TYR A 66 3.60 15.53 -0.66
CA TYR A 66 2.96 16.52 0.21
C TYR A 66 2.74 17.80 -0.58
N THR A 67 1.51 18.05 -1.02
CA THR A 67 1.11 19.36 -1.51
C THR A 67 0.68 20.19 -0.31
N ARG A 68 1.51 21.16 0.09
CA ARG A 68 1.13 22.17 1.07
C ARG A 68 0.20 23.20 0.42
#